data_AF-A0A4D4LMI7-F1
#
_entry.id   AF-A0A4D4LMI7-F1
#
_cell.length_a   1.000
_cell.length_b   1.000
_cell.length_c   1.000
_cell.angle_alpha   90.00
_cell.angle_beta   90.00
_cell.angle_gamma   90.00
#
_symmetry.space_group_name_H-M   'P 1'
#
loop_
_entity.id
_entity.type
_entity.pdbx_description
1 polymer ?
#
loop_
_entity_poly.entity_id
_entity_poly.type
_entity_poly.pdbx_seq_one_letter_code
_entity_poly.pdbx_strand_id
1 'polypeptide(L)' 'MALKVTYIERPTDPLQLLPFMGLHLIALRDGLPDWGGQLIAISDKAHIRKYSGEIAEFSLTETVFKCVQAK' A
#
# COMPACT_ATOMS: atom_id res chain seq x y z
N MET A 1 -20.03 -1.49 -12.49
CA MET A 1 -18.89 -0.73 -11.93
C MET A 1 -17.60 -1.46 -12.26
N ALA A 2 -16.64 -0.83 -12.92
CA ALA A 2 -15.35 -1.45 -13.20
C ALA A 2 -14.38 -1.10 -12.07
N LEU A 3 -13.77 -2.10 -11.42
CA LEU A 3 -12.73 -1.86 -10.44
C LEU A 3 -11.40 -1.65 -11.17
N LYS A 4 -10.70 -0.55 -10.88
CA LYS A 4 -9.32 -0.35 -11.29
C LYS A 4 -8.42 -0.97 -10.23
N VAL A 5 -7.61 -1.94 -10.64
CA VAL A 5 -6.59 -2.56 -9.78
C VAL A 5 -5.22 -2.08 -10.25
N THR A 6 -4.42 -1.57 -9.33
CA THR A 6 -3.04 -1.14 -9.60
C THR A 6 -2.11 -1.87 -8.65
N TYR A 7 -1.02 -2.43 -9.19
CA TYR A 7 0.05 -3.03 -8.42
C TYR A 7 1.30 -2.14 -8.52
N ILE A 8 1.93 -1.87 -7.38
CA ILE A 8 3.20 -1.16 -7.28
C ILE A 8 4.23 -2.16 -6.78
N GLU A 9 5.11 -2.61 -7.67
CA GLU A 9 6.11 -3.63 -7.37
C GLU A 9 7.36 -3.00 -6.74
N ARG A 10 7.61 -3.32 -5.47
CA ARG A 10 8.85 -3.01 -4.74
C ARG A 10 9.40 -1.61 -5.04
N PRO A 11 8.62 -0.53 -4.81
CA PRO A 11 9.00 0.81 -5.20
C PRO A 11 10.32 1.21 -4.53
N THR A 12 11.33 1.60 -5.32
CA THR A 12 12.59 2.11 -4.78
C THR A 12 12.53 3.60 -4.46
N ASP A 13 11.54 4.30 -5.03
CA ASP A 13 11.28 5.72 -4.80
C ASP A 13 9.93 5.90 -4.08
N PRO A 14 9.90 6.50 -2.87
CA PRO A 14 8.68 6.83 -2.13
C PRO A 14 7.63 7.59 -2.96
N LEU A 15 8.06 8.41 -3.93
CA LEU A 15 7.16 9.21 -4.76
C LEU A 15 6.21 8.36 -5.61
N GLN A 16 6.56 7.10 -5.90
CA GLN A 16 5.69 6.17 -6.61
C GLN A 16 4.43 5.81 -5.83
N LEU A 17 4.47 5.88 -4.49
CA LEU A 17 3.33 5.64 -3.62
C LEU A 17 2.51 6.89 -3.32
N LEU A 18 3.04 8.08 -3.61
CA LEU A 18 2.39 9.36 -3.33
C LEU A 18 0.97 9.48 -3.94
N PRO A 19 0.71 9.01 -5.18
CA PRO A 19 -0.65 9.04 -5.76
C PRO A 19 -1.67 8.17 -5.01
N PHE A 20 -1.21 7.29 -4.13
CA PHE A 20 -2.03 6.36 -3.36
C PHE A 20 -2.19 6.78 -1.90
N MET A 21 -1.64 7.94 -1.50
CA MET A 21 -1.80 8.48 -0.15
C MET A 21 -3.29 8.63 0.19
N GLY A 22 -3.68 8.18 1.39
CA GLY A 22 -5.06 8.20 1.87
C GLY A 22 -5.96 7.11 1.27
N LEU A 23 -5.47 6.29 0.34
CA LEU A 23 -6.22 5.18 -0.23
C LEU A 23 -6.00 3.88 0.54
N HIS A 24 -6.91 2.93 0.33
CA HIS A 24 -6.73 1.57 0.84
C HIS A 24 -5.70 0.82 -0.01
N LEU A 25 -4.63 0.38 0.64
CA LEU A 25 -3.59 -0.48 0.07
C LEU A 25 -3.56 -1.82 0.80
N ILE A 26 -3.23 -2.85 0.05
CA ILE A 26 -2.89 -4.18 0.57
C ILE A 26 -1.40 -4.38 0.33
N ALA A 27 -0.65 -4.56 1.41
CA ALA A 27 0.75 -4.97 1.40
C ALA A 27 0.84 -6.47 1.16
N LEU A 28 1.62 -6.86 0.15
CA LEU A 28 1.91 -8.23 -0.21
C LEU A 28 3.40 -8.49 0.05
N ARG A 29 3.74 -9.19 1.13
CA ARG A 29 5.11 -9.69 1.36
C ARG A 29 5.24 -11.04 0.67
N ASP A 30 6.30 -11.24 -0.10
CA ASP A 30 6.53 -12.46 -0.88
C ASP A 30 5.36 -12.87 -1.80
N GLY A 31 4.57 -11.88 -2.26
CA GLY A 31 3.42 -12.09 -3.13
C GLY A 31 2.14 -12.58 -2.44
N LEU A 32 2.16 -12.78 -1.13
CA LEU A 32 0.98 -13.19 -0.34
C LEU A 32 0.36 -11.98 0.37
N PRO A 33 -0.98 -11.89 0.44
CA PRO A 33 -1.64 -10.81 1.17
C PRO A 33 -1.35 -10.91 2.66
N ASP A 34 -0.57 -9.95 3.15
CA ASP A 34 -0.10 -9.89 4.53
C ASP A 34 -0.97 -8.93 5.36
N TRP A 35 -1.22 -7.73 4.83
CA TRP A 35 -1.92 -6.68 5.56
C TRP A 35 -2.63 -5.69 4.65
N GLY A 36 -3.74 -5.09 5.12
CA GLY A 36 -4.50 -4.10 4.36
C GLY A 36 -5.05 -2.97 5.23
N GLY A 37 -5.04 -1.76 4.69
CA GLY A 37 -5.52 -0.55 5.38
C GLY A 37 -5.27 0.71 4.57
N GLN A 38 -5.46 1.86 5.20
CA GLN A 38 -5.22 3.17 4.58
C GLN A 38 -3.73 3.54 4.62
N LEU A 39 -3.15 3.93 3.48
CA LEU A 39 -1.81 4.52 3.45
C LEU A 39 -1.85 5.93 4.08
N ILE A 40 -1.09 6.15 5.14
CA ILE A 40 -1.13 7.41 5.92
C ILE A 40 0.20 8.18 5.92
N ALA A 41 1.33 7.50 5.70
CA ALA A 41 2.63 8.13 5.59
C ALA A 41 3.55 7.27 4.71
N ILE A 42 4.52 7.93 4.07
CA ILE A 42 5.53 7.29 3.22
C ILE A 42 6.88 7.94 3.54
N SER A 43 7.87 7.11 3.86
CA SER A 43 9.29 7.46 3.97
C SER A 43 10.11 6.42 3.18
N ASP A 44 11.19 5.90 3.75
CA ASP A 44 11.79 4.61 3.39
C ASP A 44 10.85 3.40 3.59
N LYS A 45 9.70 3.59 4.26
CA LYS A 45 8.64 2.60 4.48
C LYS A 45 7.26 3.16 4.15
N ALA A 46 6.32 2.27 3.87
CA ALA A 46 4.89 2.62 3.80
C ALA A 46 4.21 2.35 5.15
N HIS A 47 3.49 3.34 5.67
CA HIS A 47 2.74 3.22 6.92
C HIS A 47 1.26 3.04 6.60
N ILE A 48 0.72 1.87 6.94
CA ILE A 48 -0.65 1.48 6.61
C ILE A 48 -1.46 1.30 7.91
N ARG A 49 -2.56 2.04 8.03
CA ARG A 49 -3.44 2.05 9.20
C ARG A 49 -4.73 1.27 8.94
N LYS A 50 -5.07 0.32 9.81
CA LYS A 50 -6.37 -0.37 9.82
C LYS A 50 -7.49 0.51 10.38
N TYR A 51 -8.74 0.11 10.15
CA TYR A 51 -9.91 0.75 10.78
C TYR A 51 -9.92 0.63 12.31
N SER A 52 -9.24 -0.38 12.87
CA SER A 52 -9.02 -0.52 14.32
C SER A 52 -8.09 0.56 14.90
N GLY A 53 -7.37 1.30 14.06
CA GLY A 53 -6.36 2.27 14.46
C GLY A 53 -4.94 1.70 14.52
N GLU A 54 -4.76 0.38 14.39
CA GLU A 54 -3.44 -0.26 14.31
C GLU A 54 -2.67 0.21 13.08
N ILE A 55 -1.38 0.52 13.26
CA ILE A 55 -0.47 0.96 12.19
C ILE A 55 0.60 -0.10 12.02
N ALA A 56 0.82 -0.51 10.77
CA ALA A 56 1.92 -1.38 10.39
C ALA A 56 2.81 -0.68 9.37
N GLU A 57 4.10 -0.99 9.42
CA GLU A 57 5.12 -0.45 8.53
C GLU A 57 5.58 -1.53 7.56
N PHE A 58 5.78 -1.16 6.30
CA PHE A 58 6.20 -2.08 5.24
C PHE A 58 7.39 -1.49 4.48
N SER A 59 8.47 -2.27 4.37
CA SER A 59 9.64 -1.92 3.57
C SER A 59 9.25 -1.78 2.10
N LEU A 60 9.61 -0.65 1.48
CA LEU A 60 9.23 -0.37 0.09
C LEU A 60 9.89 -1.33 -0.91
N THR A 61 11.13 -1.73 -0.65
CA THR A 61 11.92 -2.57 -1.57
C THR A 61 11.57 -4.06 -1.48
N GLU A 62 10.87 -4.48 -0.43
CA GLU A 62 10.53 -5.88 -0.14
C GLU A 62 9.04 -6.17 -0.28
N THR A 63 8.20 -5.13 -0.39
CA THR A 63 6.75 -5.26 -0.40
C THR A 63 6.18 -4.86 -1.74
N VAL A 64 5.23 -5.65 -2.25
CA VAL A 64 4.36 -5.24 -3.36
C VAL A 64 3.09 -4.64 -2.79
N PHE A 65 2.67 -3.48 -3.29
CA PHE A 65 1.44 -2.83 -2.86
C PHE A 65 0.36 -3.00 -3.90
N LYS A 66 -0.84 -3.40 -3.47
CA LYS A 66 -2.03 -3.51 -4.32
C LYS A 66 -3.04 -2.44 -3.90
N CYS A 67 -3.46 -1.62 -4.85
CA CYS A 67 -4.57 -0.68 -4.68
C CYS A 67 -5.78 -1.13 -5.51
N VAL A 68 -6.98 -1.06 -4.92
CA VAL A 68 -8.24 -1.31 -5.63
C VAL A 68 -9.11 -0.06 -5.49
N GLN A 69 -9.50 0.53 -6.62
CA GLN A 69 -10.35 1.72 -6.66
C GLN A 69 -11.61 1.43 -7.48
N ALA A 70 -12.77 1.89 -7.00
CA ALA A 70 -13.97 1.97 -7.84
C ALA A 70 -13.80 3.13 -8.82
N LYS A 71 -13.97 2.87 -10.12
CA LYS A 71 -14.14 3.93 -11.13
C LYS A 71 -15.54 4.51 -11.09
#